data_AF-A0A928X3B8-F1
#
_entry.id   AF-A0A928X3B8-F1
#
_cell.length_a   1.000
_cell.length_b   1.000
_cell.length_c   1.000
_cell.angle_alpha   90.00
_cell.angle_beta   90.00
_cell.angle_gamma   90.00
#
_symmetry.space_group_name_H-M   'P 1'
#
loop_
_entity.id
_entity.type
_entity.pdbx_description
1 polymer ?
#
loop_
_entity_poly.entity_id
_entity_poly.type
_entity_poly.pdbx_seq_one_letter_code
_entity_poly.pdbx_strand_id
1 'polypeptide(L)' 'MFDTAQFASKDLEILVRTALTHGELSPGVAMAVEDYRAKSGLTAVEQRQLTILDSAIADGCIVPIQIQATTIS' A
#
# COMPACT_ATOMS: atom_id res chain seq x y z
N MET A 1 17.22 7.85 -8.52
CA MET A 1 16.36 6.92 -9.27
C MET A 1 15.80 5.96 -8.23
N PHE A 2 14.52 6.09 -7.85
CA PHE A 2 13.93 5.18 -6.87
C PHE A 2 13.61 3.87 -7.59
N ASP A 3 14.43 2.86 -7.35
CA ASP A 3 14.27 1.51 -7.90
C ASP A 3 13.04 0.85 -7.28
N THR A 4 11.88 1.05 -7.89
CA THR A 4 10.60 0.42 -7.51
C THR A 4 10.62 -1.11 -7.73
N ALA A 5 11.62 -1.63 -8.44
CA ALA A 5 11.77 -3.06 -8.72
C ALA A 5 12.35 -3.87 -7.55
N GLN A 6 13.04 -3.24 -6.58
CA GLN A 6 13.61 -3.96 -5.43
C GLN A 6 12.60 -4.32 -4.34
N PHE A 7 11.39 -3.74 -4.37
CA PHE A 7 10.29 -4.12 -3.49
C PHE A 7 9.50 -5.33 -4.00
N ALA A 8 9.96 -5.98 -5.07
CA ALA A 8 9.36 -7.20 -5.61
C ALA A 8 9.47 -8.41 -4.65
N SER A 9 10.34 -8.33 -3.63
CA SER A 9 10.23 -9.16 -2.42
C SER A 9 9.17 -8.57 -1.50
N LYS A 10 7.92 -8.76 -1.93
CA LYS A 10 6.69 -8.27 -1.32
C LYS A 10 6.54 -8.85 0.09
N ASP A 11 6.85 -8.06 1.11
CA ASP A 11 6.29 -8.25 2.44
C ASP A 11 5.25 -7.15 2.64
N LEU A 12 3.98 -7.57 2.76
CA LEU A 12 2.87 -6.66 3.03
C LEU A 12 3.15 -5.81 4.28
N GLU A 13 3.92 -6.32 5.23
CA GLU A 13 4.36 -5.58 6.41
C GLU A 13 5.11 -4.30 6.05
N ILE A 14 6.09 -4.41 5.16
CA ILE A 14 6.95 -3.29 4.78
C ILE A 14 6.12 -2.24 4.03
N LEU A 15 5.22 -2.70 3.17
CA LEU A 15 4.28 -1.86 2.44
C LEU A 15 3.38 -1.07 3.38
N VAL A 16 2.73 -1.74 4.34
CA VAL A 16 1.84 -1.11 5.32
C VAL A 16 2.61 -0.16 6.23
N ARG A 17 3.78 -0.58 6.71
CA ARG A 17 4.62 0.25 7.57
C ARG A 17 5.15 1.50 6.86
N THR A 18 5.50 1.38 5.58
CA THR A 18 5.90 2.53 4.76
C THR A 18 4.74 3.50 4.63
N ALA A 19 3.53 3.01 4.30
CA ALA A 19 2.35 3.86 4.20
C ALA A 19 2.03 4.58 5.52
N LEU A 20 2.12 3.88 6.66
CA LEU A 20 1.96 4.46 7.99
C LEU A 20 3.05 5.49 8.34
N THR A 21 4.29 5.23 7.94
CA THR A 21 5.44 6.11 8.27
C THR A 21 5.33 7.45 7.52
N HIS A 22 4.89 7.39 6.27
CA HIS A 22 4.74 8.58 5.44
C HIS A 22 3.35 9.25 5.59
N GLY A 23 2.37 8.56 6.17
CA GLY A 23 0.98 9.01 6.21
C GLY A 23 0.32 9.01 4.83
N GLU A 24 0.93 8.30 3.87
CA GLU A 24 0.59 8.38 2.46
C GLU A 24 0.64 7.00 1.81
N LEU A 25 -0.41 6.64 1.07
CA LEU A 25 -0.45 5.40 0.29
C LEU A 25 -0.05 5.69 -1.16
N SER A 26 1.21 5.40 -1.48
CA SER A 26 1.72 5.52 -2.84
C SER A 26 1.03 4.55 -3.81
N PRO A 27 0.86 4.92 -5.10
CA PRO A 27 0.17 4.08 -6.09
C PRO A 27 0.74 2.66 -6.24
N GLY A 28 2.07 2.51 -6.17
CA GLY A 28 2.71 1.19 -6.22
C GLY A 28 2.41 0.33 -4.99
N VAL A 29 2.25 0.95 -3.82
CA VAL A 29 1.85 0.27 -2.58
C VAL A 29 0.38 -0.12 -2.66
N ALA A 30 -0.48 0.77 -3.16
CA ALA A 30 -1.89 0.48 -3.39
C ALA A 30 -2.08 -0.72 -4.33
N MET A 31 -1.37 -0.74 -5.48
CA MET A 31 -1.42 -1.89 -6.41
C MET A 31 -0.94 -3.19 -5.75
N ALA A 32 0.13 -3.14 -4.96
CA ALA A 32 0.61 -4.33 -4.25
C ALA A 32 -0.41 -4.80 -3.21
N VAL A 33 -1.05 -3.90 -2.47
CA VAL A 33 -2.12 -4.22 -1.51
C VAL A 33 -3.33 -4.84 -2.20
N GLU A 34 -3.72 -4.34 -3.38
CA GLU A 34 -4.80 -4.94 -4.17
C GLU A 34 -4.45 -6.35 -4.64
N ASP A 35 -3.20 -6.60 -5.05
CA ASP A 35 -2.70 -7.94 -5.40
C ASP A 35 -2.78 -8.90 -4.20
N TYR A 36 -2.44 -8.42 -2.98
CA TYR A 36 -2.66 -9.18 -1.75
C TYR A 36 -4.15 -9.43 -1.46
N ARG A 37 -5.03 -8.44 -1.67
CA ARG A 37 -6.48 -8.62 -1.49
C ARG A 37 -7.08 -9.62 -2.49
N ALA A 38 -6.54 -9.68 -3.70
CA ALA A 38 -6.95 -10.63 -4.73
C ALA A 38 -6.41 -12.06 -4.52
N LYS A 39 -5.38 -12.23 -3.69
CA LYS A 39 -4.77 -13.52 -3.38
C LYS A 39 -5.71 -14.39 -2.54
N SER A 40 -6.07 -15.56 -3.07
CA SER A 40 -6.78 -16.60 -2.29
C SER A 40 -5.78 -17.35 -1.40
N GLY A 41 -5.93 -17.25 -0.08
CA GLY A 41 -5.05 -17.91 0.89
C GLY A 41 -4.07 -16.95 1.59
N LEU A 42 -4.54 -15.77 1.97
CA LEU A 42 -3.81 -14.89 2.89
C LEU A 42 -3.62 -15.58 4.24
N THR A 43 -2.42 -15.47 4.78
CA THR A 43 -2.11 -15.81 6.16
C THR A 43 -2.81 -14.85 7.13
N ALA A 44 -2.99 -15.27 8.38
CA ALA A 44 -3.58 -14.42 9.41
C ALA A 44 -2.79 -13.12 9.64
N VAL A 45 -1.47 -13.15 9.44
CA VAL A 45 -0.59 -11.97 9.54
C VAL A 45 -0.88 -10.99 8.40
N GLU A 46 -0.97 -11.48 7.16
CA GLU A 46 -1.28 -10.63 6.01
C GLU A 46 -2.69 -10.02 6.14
N GLN A 47 -3.69 -10.79 6.57
CA GLN A 47 -5.04 -10.26 6.83
C GLN A 47 -5.05 -9.16 7.89
N ARG A 48 -4.27 -9.34 8.96
CA ARG A 48 -4.14 -8.34 10.01
C ARG A 48 -3.52 -7.05 9.48
N GLN A 49 -2.49 -7.15 8.65
CA GLN A 49 -1.83 -5.99 8.04
C GLN A 49 -2.78 -5.24 7.10
N LEU A 50 -3.56 -5.94 6.28
CA LEU A 50 -4.61 -5.31 5.47
C LEU A 50 -5.63 -4.57 6.34
N THR A 51 -6.03 -5.16 7.46
CA THR A 51 -7.01 -4.55 8.39
C THR A 51 -6.45 -3.28 9.05
N ILE A 52 -5.17 -3.31 9.47
CA ILE A 52 -4.49 -2.13 10.04
C ILE A 52 -4.41 -1.02 9.01
N LEU A 53 -4.04 -1.36 7.77
CA LEU A 53 -3.96 -0.39 6.69
C LEU A 53 -5.33 0.24 6.40
N ASP A 54 -6.38 -0.57 6.30
CA ASP A 54 -7.75 -0.11 6.05
C ASP A 54 -8.23 0.82 7.17
N SER A 55 -7.95 0.46 8.43
CA SER A 55 -8.27 1.28 9.60
C SER A 55 -7.53 2.61 9.58
N ALA A 56 -6.24 2.61 9.24
CA ALA A 56 -5.44 3.83 9.16
C ALA A 56 -5.88 4.76 8.00
N ILE A 57 -6.37 4.19 6.90
CA ILE A 57 -6.99 4.96 5.81
C ILE A 57 -8.33 5.55 6.29
N ALA A 58 -9.17 4.75 6.95
CA ALA A 58 -10.47 5.19 7.44
C ALA A 58 -10.36 6.29 8.52
N ASP A 59 -9.32 6.23 9.35
CA ASP A 59 -9.01 7.25 10.36
C ASP A 59 -8.42 8.54 9.74
N GLY A 60 -8.06 8.51 8.45
CA GLY A 60 -7.41 9.62 7.77
C GLY A 60 -5.92 9.77 8.10
N CYS A 61 -5.34 8.82 8.83
CA CYS A 61 -3.90 8.75 9.10
C CYS A 61 -3.09 8.44 7.83
N ILE A 62 -3.68 7.72 6.87
CA ILE A 62 -3.09 7.45 5.57
C ILE A 62 -4.00 8.01 4.48
N VAL A 63 -3.46 8.93 3.68
CA VAL A 63 -4.17 9.44 2.50
C VAL A 63 -3.65 8.77 1.23
N PRO A 64 -4.52 8.22 0.36
CA PRO A 64 -4.11 7.70 -0.93
C PRO A 64 -3.63 8.83 -1.82
N ILE A 65 -2.35 8.80 -2.21
CA ILE A 65 -1.84 9.74 -3.20
C ILE A 65 -2.28 9.23 -4.58
N GLN A 66 -3.42 9.74 -5.05
CA GLN A 66 -3.68 9.69 -6.48
C GLN A 66 -2.76 10.71 -7.12
N ILE A 67 -1.76 10.25 -7.87
CA ILE A 67 -1.08 11.13 -8.81
C ILE A 67 -2.18 11.58 -9.78
N GLN A 68 -2.69 12.80 -9.59
CA GLN A 68 -3.40 13.47 -10.66
C GLN A 68 -2.41 13.48 -11.82
N ALA A 69 -2.67 12.64 -12.83
CA ALA A 69 -1.99 12.74 -14.09
C ALA A 69 -2.38 14.10 -14.66
N THR A 70 -1.65 15.15 -14.27
CA THR A 70 -1.75 16.46 -14.89
C THR A 70 -1.34 16.23 -16.32
N THR A 71 -2.35 15.99 -17.16
CA THR A 71 -2.22 15.93 -18.61
C THR A 71 -1.92 17.36 -19.00
N ILE A 72 -0.63 17.67 -19.09
CA ILE A 72 -0.16 18.90 -19.69
C ILE A 72 -0.53 18.74 -21.17
N SER A 73 -1.66 19.34 -21.55
CA SER A 73 -2.11 19.44 -22.94
C SER A 73 -1.34 20.54 -23.66
#